data_AF-A0A8H8MQ65-F1
#
_entry.id   AF-A0A8H8MQ65-F1
#
_cell.length_a   1.000
_cell.length_b   1.000
_cell.length_c   1.000
_cell.angle_alpha   90.00
_cell.angle_beta   90.00
_cell.angle_gamma   90.00
#
_symmetry.space_group_name_H-M   'P 1'
#
loop_
_entity.id
_entity.type
_entity.pdbx_description
1 polymer ?
#
loop_
_entity_poly.entity_id
_entity_poly.type
_entity_poly.pdbx_seq_one_letter_code
_entity_poly.pdbx_strand_id
1 'polypeptide(L)'
;MRSTIIQMDNPNPELRGKPQSMVFEAGHPQAGQLEGMRVVLEERGLLGTLELGRNGQPVGTCSECRKTDEARAKAEKEALERMEQDPELYRSFLDTGLDEELPQFQARPANCCMLRCLSLQQDFLDEKPRIQHIIEDAGHICMFLPKFHCELNPIEMYWGYAKQRECALKVLC
;
A
#
# COMPACT_ATOMS: atom_id res chain seq x y z
N MET A 1 1.93 6.74 -18.77
CA MET A 1 1.11 5.84 -17.93
C MET A 1 0.28 5.00 -18.87
N ARG A 2 0.01 3.72 -18.58
CA ARG A 2 -0.85 2.90 -19.45
C ARG A 2 -2.31 3.20 -19.10
N SER A 3 -3.18 3.28 -20.10
CA SER A 3 -4.63 3.35 -19.87
C SER A 3 -5.10 2.04 -19.26
N THR A 4 -6.12 2.09 -18.40
CA THR A 4 -6.69 0.92 -17.73
C THR A 4 -8.13 0.70 -18.18
N ILE A 5 -8.76 -0.35 -17.66
CA ILE A 5 -10.16 -0.67 -17.88
C ILE A 5 -10.82 -0.74 -16.51
N ILE A 6 -12.01 -0.16 -16.36
CA ILE A 6 -12.76 -0.25 -15.11
C ILE A 6 -13.13 -1.72 -14.87
N GLN A 7 -12.68 -2.25 -13.74
CA GLN A 7 -12.82 -3.67 -13.40
C GLN A 7 -14.28 -4.11 -13.28
N MET A 8 -14.52 -5.41 -13.52
CA MET A 8 -15.87 -5.99 -13.56
C MET A 8 -16.53 -6.11 -12.17
N ASP A 9 -15.74 -6.01 -11.11
CA ASP A 9 -16.20 -5.98 -9.72
C ASP A 9 -16.64 -4.57 -9.27
N ASN A 10 -16.55 -3.56 -10.15
CA ASN A 10 -16.97 -2.20 -9.82
C ASN A 10 -18.44 -2.16 -9.34
N PRO A 11 -18.77 -1.46 -8.24
CA PRO A 11 -20.12 -1.38 -7.72
C PRO A 11 -21.17 -0.87 -8.70
N ASN A 12 -20.79 -0.01 -9.66
CA ASN A 12 -21.68 0.48 -10.70
C ASN A 12 -21.59 -0.39 -11.96
N PRO A 13 -22.63 -1.18 -12.30
CA PRO A 13 -22.60 -2.08 -13.45
C PRO A 13 -22.44 -1.39 -14.80
N GLU A 14 -22.92 -0.15 -14.93
CA GLU A 14 -22.88 0.60 -16.20
C GLU A 14 -21.47 1.12 -16.54
N LEU A 15 -20.56 1.14 -15.56
CA LEU A 15 -19.19 1.63 -15.73
C LEU A 15 -18.18 0.51 -15.98
N ARG A 16 -18.55 -0.74 -15.71
CA ARG A 16 -17.70 -1.92 -15.88
C ARG A 16 -17.24 -2.07 -17.33
N GLY A 17 -15.96 -2.41 -17.51
CA GLY A 17 -15.36 -2.64 -18.82
C GLY A 17 -15.09 -1.39 -19.65
N LYS A 18 -15.43 -0.19 -19.15
CA LYS A 18 -15.14 1.06 -19.87
C LYS A 18 -13.63 1.35 -19.83
N PRO A 19 -13.04 1.83 -20.94
CA PRO A 19 -11.66 2.30 -20.94
C PRO A 19 -11.54 3.55 -20.07
N GLN A 20 -10.47 3.62 -19.29
CA GLN A 20 -10.14 4.74 -18.44
C GLN A 20 -8.72 5.21 -18.76
N SER A 21 -8.57 6.48 -19.12
CA SER A 21 -7.26 7.09 -19.28
C SER A 21 -6.72 7.51 -17.92
N MET A 22 -5.41 7.47 -17.74
CA MET A 22 -4.75 8.03 -16.54
C MET A 22 -4.10 9.38 -16.86
N VAL A 23 -4.35 9.90 -18.06
CA VAL A 23 -3.77 11.11 -18.62
C VAL A 23 -4.87 11.85 -19.38
N PHE A 24 -4.98 13.16 -19.17
CA PHE A 24 -5.94 13.95 -19.92
C PHE A 24 -5.67 13.89 -21.42
N GLU A 25 -6.70 13.55 -22.18
CA GLU A 25 -6.66 13.39 -23.64
C GLU A 25 -6.40 14.71 -24.39
N ALA A 26 -5.99 14.59 -25.66
CA ALA A 26 -5.78 15.72 -26.54
C ALA A 26 -7.08 16.54 -26.69
N GLY A 27 -7.02 17.84 -26.37
CA GLY A 27 -8.17 18.74 -26.39
C GLY A 27 -8.66 19.20 -25.01
N HIS A 28 -8.18 18.59 -23.92
CA HIS A 28 -8.42 19.09 -22.57
C HIS A 28 -7.46 20.25 -22.22
N PRO A 29 -7.85 21.25 -21.40
CA PRO A 29 -6.95 22.32 -20.95
C PRO A 29 -5.67 21.82 -20.25
N GLN A 30 -5.72 20.61 -19.69
CA GLN A 30 -4.61 19.94 -19.03
C GLN A 30 -4.08 18.73 -19.81
N ALA A 31 -4.27 18.70 -21.13
CA ALA A 31 -3.84 17.58 -21.97
C ALA A 31 -2.38 17.16 -21.69
N GLY A 32 -2.16 15.86 -21.57
CA GLY A 32 -0.86 15.28 -21.24
C GLY A 32 -0.50 15.26 -19.75
N GLN A 33 -1.28 15.91 -18.89
CA GLN A 33 -1.14 15.79 -17.43
C GLN A 33 -1.83 14.53 -16.92
N LEU A 34 -1.33 13.99 -15.80
CA LEU A 34 -1.95 12.84 -15.14
C LEU A 34 -3.32 13.22 -14.57
N GLU A 35 -4.28 12.32 -14.72
CA GLU A 35 -5.56 12.45 -14.05
C GLU A 35 -5.36 12.22 -12.54
N GLY A 36 -5.87 13.16 -11.75
CA GLY A 36 -5.81 13.04 -10.29
C GLY A 36 -6.78 12.00 -9.75
N MET A 37 -6.54 11.54 -8.52
CA MET A 37 -7.40 10.55 -7.84
C MET A 37 -8.90 10.90 -7.87
N ARG A 38 -9.23 12.20 -7.80
CA ARG A 38 -10.61 12.69 -7.86
C ARG A 38 -11.28 12.31 -9.18
N VAL A 39 -10.66 12.62 -10.31
CA VAL A 39 -11.21 12.38 -11.66
C VAL A 39 -11.42 10.89 -11.86
N VAL A 40 -10.39 10.10 -11.56
CA VAL A 40 -10.43 8.63 -11.65
C VAL A 40 -11.59 8.05 -10.82
N LEU A 41 -11.85 8.58 -9.62
CA LEU A 41 -12.96 8.13 -8.77
C LEU A 41 -14.34 8.62 -9.24
N GLU A 42 -14.42 9.81 -9.83
CA GLU A 42 -15.64 10.33 -10.44
C GLU A 42 -16.05 9.46 -11.63
N GLU A 43 -15.11 9.13 -12.52
CA GLU A 43 -15.34 8.25 -13.66
C GLU A 43 -15.75 6.83 -13.26
N ARG A 44 -15.28 6.37 -12.09
CA ARG A 44 -15.66 5.08 -11.51
C ARG A 44 -16.97 5.13 -10.72
N GLY A 45 -17.59 6.31 -10.56
CA GLY A 45 -18.80 6.49 -9.77
C GLY A 45 -18.62 6.27 -8.26
N LEU A 46 -17.37 6.31 -7.78
CA LEU A 46 -17.02 5.99 -6.39
C LEU A 46 -16.89 7.24 -5.51
N LEU A 47 -16.73 8.43 -6.10
CA LEU A 47 -16.52 9.65 -5.32
C LEU A 47 -17.63 9.91 -4.30
N GLY A 48 -18.90 9.61 -4.64
CA GLY A 48 -20.05 9.80 -3.75
C GLY A 48 -20.13 8.80 -2.59
N THR A 49 -19.33 7.73 -2.62
CA THR A 49 -19.28 6.72 -1.54
C THR A 49 -18.32 7.09 -0.41
N LEU A 50 -17.50 8.12 -0.63
CA LEU A 50 -16.48 8.56 0.31
C LEU A 50 -17.06 9.29 1.51
N GLU A 51 -16.45 9.09 2.67
CA GLU A 51 -16.72 9.89 3.85
C GLU A 51 -16.28 11.35 3.60
N LEU A 52 -17.12 12.28 4.05
CA LEU A 52 -16.84 13.70 3.92
C LEU A 52 -15.92 14.17 5.04
N GLY A 53 -14.93 14.98 4.67
CA GLY A 53 -14.06 15.67 5.63
C GLY A 53 -14.78 16.82 6.33
N ARG A 54 -14.02 17.55 7.16
CA ARG A 54 -14.52 18.69 7.95
C ARG A 54 -15.13 19.82 7.11
N ASN A 55 -14.71 19.95 5.85
CA ASN A 55 -15.19 20.94 4.89
C ASN A 55 -16.38 20.44 4.04
N GLY A 56 -16.95 19.27 4.37
CA GLY A 56 -18.02 18.66 3.59
C GLY A 56 -17.57 18.11 2.24
N GLN A 57 -16.25 17.97 2.01
CA GLN A 57 -15.71 17.41 0.77
C GLN A 57 -14.90 16.13 1.04
N PRO A 58 -14.85 15.20 0.07
CA PRO A 58 -13.98 14.03 0.17
C PRO A 58 -12.51 14.44 0.29
N VAL A 59 -11.80 13.85 1.26
CA VAL A 59 -10.37 14.11 1.48
C VAL A 59 -9.52 13.23 0.57
N GLY A 60 -8.44 13.79 0.01
CA GLY A 60 -7.51 13.03 -0.84
C GLY A 60 -6.79 11.94 -0.08
N THR A 61 -6.13 12.33 1.01
CA THR A 61 -5.47 11.39 1.92
C THR A 61 -5.71 11.86 3.34
N CYS A 62 -6.35 11.02 4.15
CA CYS A 62 -6.58 11.32 5.57
C CYS A 62 -5.29 11.12 6.39
N SER A 63 -5.25 11.68 7.61
CA SER A 63 -4.08 11.64 8.50
C SER A 63 -3.55 10.22 8.73
N GLU A 64 -4.45 9.28 8.90
CA GLU A 64 -4.15 7.87 9.15
C GLU A 64 -3.58 7.17 7.90
N CYS A 65 -4.10 7.44 6.70
CA CYS A 65 -3.53 6.92 5.45
C CYS A 65 -2.25 7.63 5.03
N ARG A 66 -1.98 8.80 5.59
CA ARG A 66 -0.77 9.59 5.33
C ARG A 66 0.42 9.14 6.18
N LYS A 67 0.19 8.34 7.23
CA LYS A 67 1.27 7.81 8.07
C LYS A 67 2.31 7.10 7.19
N THR A 68 3.58 7.39 7.46
CA THR A 68 4.68 6.72 6.75
C THR A 68 4.66 5.23 7.05
N ASP A 69 5.21 4.43 6.14
CA ASP A 69 5.35 3.00 6.37
C ASP A 69 6.19 2.70 7.62
N GLU A 70 7.18 3.55 7.95
CA GLU A 70 7.94 3.50 9.20
C GLU A 70 7.05 3.67 10.43
N ALA A 71 6.19 4.69 10.43
CA ALA A 71 5.27 4.95 11.54
C ALA A 71 4.25 3.81 11.69
N ARG A 72 3.81 3.22 10.58
CA ARG A 72 2.91 2.05 10.57
C ARG A 72 3.61 0.82 11.13
N ALA A 73 4.81 0.49 10.64
CA ALA A 73 5.59 -0.66 11.10
C ALA A 73 5.94 -0.54 12.59
N LYS A 74 6.28 0.67 13.06
CA LYS A 74 6.53 0.94 14.48
C LYS A 74 5.26 0.70 15.32
N ALA A 75 4.11 1.23 14.88
CA ALA A 75 2.85 1.04 15.60
C ALA A 75 2.44 -0.44 15.66
N GLU A 76 2.67 -1.20 14.58
CA GLU A 76 2.43 -2.64 14.53
C GLU A 76 3.36 -3.40 15.49
N LYS A 77 4.65 -3.06 15.51
CA LYS A 77 5.62 -3.64 16.46
C LYS A 77 5.26 -3.35 17.90
N GLU A 78 4.91 -2.10 18.23
CA GLU A 78 4.47 -1.72 19.58
C GLU A 78 3.17 -2.43 19.99
N ALA A 79 2.26 -2.69 19.04
CA ALA A 79 1.06 -3.48 19.30
C ALA A 79 1.39 -4.94 19.61
N LEU A 80 2.29 -5.56 18.83
CA LEU A 80 2.78 -6.92 19.06
C LEU A 80 3.50 -7.04 20.42
N GLU A 81 4.40 -6.11 20.74
CA GLU A 81 5.11 -6.10 22.02
C GLU A 81 4.15 -5.92 23.20
N ARG A 82 3.10 -5.08 23.07
CA ARG A 82 2.05 -4.94 24.09
C ARG A 82 1.27 -6.24 24.28
N MET A 83 0.94 -6.93 23.19
CA MET A 83 0.27 -8.24 23.25
C MET A 83 1.16 -9.30 23.90
N GLU A 84 2.47 -9.27 23.66
CA GLU A 84 3.43 -10.19 24.26
C GLU A 84 3.65 -9.93 25.77
N GLN A 85 3.57 -8.68 26.20
CA GLN A 85 3.73 -8.28 27.61
C GLN A 85 2.55 -8.65 28.52
N ASP A 86 1.37 -8.94 27.96
CA ASP A 86 0.20 -9.38 28.72
C ASP A 86 -0.30 -10.77 28.25
N PRO A 87 0.29 -11.86 28.77
CA PRO A 87 -0.10 -13.22 28.41
C PRO A 87 -1.54 -13.60 28.76
N GLU A 88 -2.22 -12.89 29.68
CA GLU A 88 -3.63 -13.15 29.99
C GLU A 88 -4.57 -12.63 28.90
N LEU A 89 -4.19 -11.54 28.23
CA LEU A 89 -4.90 -11.01 27.07
C LEU A 89 -4.93 -12.02 25.90
N TYR A 90 -3.85 -12.77 25.69
CA TYR A 90 -3.77 -13.83 24.67
C TYR A 90 -4.50 -15.12 25.10
N ARG A 91 -4.44 -15.46 26.40
CA ARG A 91 -5.03 -16.70 26.94
C ARG A 91 -6.55 -16.62 27.10
N SER A 92 -7.11 -15.43 27.35
CA SER A 92 -8.57 -15.23 27.46
C SER A 92 -9.35 -15.62 26.20
N PHE A 93 -8.73 -15.59 25.01
CA PHE A 93 -9.38 -15.93 23.75
C PHE A 93 -9.50 -17.45 23.50
N LEU A 94 -8.69 -18.26 24.20
CA LEU A 94 -8.69 -19.72 24.09
C LEU A 94 -9.51 -20.41 25.19
N ASP A 95 -9.87 -19.69 26.26
CA ASP A 95 -10.52 -20.26 27.45
C ASP A 95 -12.05 -20.04 27.47
N THR A 96 -12.62 -19.22 26.57
CA THR A 96 -14.06 -18.96 26.54
C THR A 96 -14.90 -20.09 25.94
N GLY A 97 -14.29 -21.08 25.29
CA GLY A 97 -15.00 -22.27 24.79
C GLY A 97 -16.17 -21.96 23.83
N LEU A 98 -16.22 -20.73 23.32
CA LEU A 98 -17.14 -20.31 22.29
C LEU A 98 -16.36 -20.45 20.98
N ASP A 99 -16.91 -21.20 20.02
CA ASP A 99 -16.53 -21.14 18.61
C ASP A 99 -16.91 -19.75 18.01
N GLU A 100 -16.58 -18.70 18.76
CA GLU A 100 -16.93 -17.31 18.51
C GLU A 100 -15.88 -16.69 17.61
N GLU A 101 -16.40 -16.04 16.58
CA GLU A 101 -15.70 -15.17 15.65
C GLU A 101 -14.52 -14.47 16.33
N LEU A 102 -13.30 -14.81 15.87
CA LEU A 102 -12.11 -13.96 16.01
C LEU A 102 -12.55 -12.51 16.03
N PRO A 103 -12.12 -11.67 17.00
CA PRO A 103 -12.65 -10.32 17.13
C PRO A 103 -12.46 -9.70 15.77
N GLN A 104 -13.57 -9.37 15.11
CA GLN A 104 -13.56 -8.84 13.75
C GLN A 104 -12.54 -7.70 13.80
N PHE A 105 -11.34 -7.94 13.28
CA PHE A 105 -10.26 -6.98 13.30
C PHE A 105 -10.82 -5.83 12.47
N GLN A 106 -11.40 -4.82 13.13
CA GLN A 106 -12.37 -3.95 12.48
C GLN A 106 -11.68 -3.33 11.29
N ALA A 107 -12.00 -3.88 10.12
CA ALA A 107 -11.25 -3.61 8.93
C ALA A 107 -11.51 -2.14 8.64
N ARG A 108 -10.44 -1.35 8.61
CA ARG A 108 -10.56 0.10 8.47
C ARG A 108 -11.42 0.43 7.24
N PRO A 109 -12.38 1.37 7.35
CA PRO A 109 -13.32 1.67 6.28
C PRO A 109 -12.60 1.99 4.97
N ALA A 110 -13.07 1.37 3.88
CA ALA A 110 -12.51 1.52 2.54
C ALA A 110 -12.70 2.95 1.99
N ASN A 111 -13.67 3.69 2.52
CA ASN A 111 -14.16 4.96 2.00
C ASN A 111 -13.66 6.20 2.78
N CYS A 112 -12.66 6.05 3.68
CA CYS A 112 -12.16 7.16 4.50
C CYS A 112 -11.39 8.26 3.74
N CYS A 113 -10.85 7.96 2.56
CA CYS A 113 -10.19 8.94 1.68
C CYS A 113 -10.05 8.40 0.25
N MET A 114 -9.78 9.29 -0.71
CA MET A 114 -9.58 8.91 -2.12
C MET A 114 -8.45 7.88 -2.29
N LEU A 115 -7.32 8.07 -1.59
CA LEU A 115 -6.18 7.16 -1.66
C LEU A 115 -6.54 5.73 -1.24
N ARG A 116 -7.24 5.57 -0.11
CA ARG A 116 -7.62 4.25 0.43
C ARG A 116 -8.62 3.56 -0.50
N CYS A 117 -9.60 4.30 -0.98
CA CYS A 117 -10.62 3.78 -1.88
C CYS A 117 -10.00 3.25 -3.17
N LEU A 118 -9.11 4.03 -3.80
CA LEU A 118 -8.38 3.58 -4.99
C LEU A 118 -7.43 2.42 -4.70
N SER A 119 -6.70 2.44 -3.57
CA SER A 119 -5.75 1.37 -3.23
C SER A 119 -6.38 -0.01 -3.03
N LEU A 120 -7.70 -0.06 -2.82
CA LEU A 120 -8.46 -1.30 -2.62
C LEU A 120 -9.15 -1.79 -3.90
N GLN A 121 -9.05 -1.04 -5.01
CA GLN A 121 -9.55 -1.50 -6.30
C GLN A 121 -8.62 -2.59 -6.84
N GLN A 122 -9.19 -3.62 -7.48
CA GLN A 122 -8.43 -4.79 -7.93
C GLN A 122 -7.31 -4.44 -8.91
N ASP A 123 -7.57 -3.53 -9.85
CA ASP A 123 -6.54 -3.11 -10.80
C ASP A 123 -5.36 -2.41 -10.13
N PHE A 124 -5.54 -1.75 -8.99
CA PHE A 124 -4.44 -1.17 -8.22
C PHE A 124 -3.74 -2.19 -7.32
N LEU A 125 -4.45 -3.22 -6.85
CA LEU A 125 -3.88 -4.30 -6.05
C LEU A 125 -3.03 -5.25 -6.89
N ASP A 126 -3.50 -5.54 -8.10
CA ASP A 126 -2.87 -6.49 -9.03
C ASP A 126 -1.78 -5.83 -9.88
N GLU A 127 -1.73 -4.50 -9.95
CA GLU A 127 -0.72 -3.79 -10.76
C GLU A 127 0.67 -3.97 -10.15
N LYS A 128 1.55 -4.61 -10.93
CA LYS A 128 2.96 -4.71 -10.59
C LYS A 128 3.64 -3.34 -10.70
N PRO A 129 4.55 -3.00 -9.76
CA PRO A 129 5.30 -1.76 -9.88
C PRO A 129 6.12 -1.76 -11.17
N ARG A 130 6.20 -0.62 -11.85
CA ARG A 130 6.88 -0.48 -13.16
C ARG A 130 8.31 -1.02 -13.17
N ILE A 131 9.04 -0.91 -12.06
CA ILE A 131 10.40 -1.45 -11.94
C ILE A 131 10.44 -2.98 -12.03
N GLN A 132 9.42 -3.67 -11.49
CA GLN A 132 9.31 -5.12 -11.59
C GLN A 132 9.14 -5.54 -13.06
N HIS A 133 8.29 -4.84 -13.82
CA HIS A 133 8.17 -5.09 -15.26
C HIS A 133 9.52 -4.96 -15.98
N ILE A 134 10.28 -3.89 -15.72
CA ILE A 134 11.58 -3.67 -16.37
C ILE A 134 12.57 -4.82 -16.06
N ILE A 135 12.59 -5.31 -14.83
CA ILE A 135 13.48 -6.38 -14.38
C ILE A 135 13.05 -7.73 -14.99
N GLU A 136 11.75 -8.05 -14.94
CA GLU A 136 11.19 -9.29 -15.51
C GLU A 136 11.34 -9.33 -17.04
N ASP A 137 11.10 -8.21 -17.74
CA ASP A 137 11.26 -8.08 -19.19
C ASP A 137 12.73 -8.27 -19.62
N ALA A 138 13.69 -7.94 -18.75
CA ALA A 138 15.11 -8.21 -18.96
C ALA A 138 15.51 -9.67 -18.65
N GLY A 139 14.57 -10.53 -18.22
CA GLY A 139 14.80 -11.92 -17.87
C GLY A 139 15.36 -12.15 -16.46
N HIS A 140 15.27 -11.14 -15.58
CA HIS A 140 15.75 -11.22 -14.21
C HIS A 140 14.60 -11.47 -13.22
N ILE A 141 14.93 -12.04 -12.05
CA ILE A 141 13.97 -12.26 -10.96
C ILE A 141 13.94 -11.00 -10.07
N CYS A 142 12.77 -10.41 -9.90
CA CYS A 142 12.57 -9.27 -9.01
C CYS A 142 12.12 -9.74 -7.62
N MET A 143 12.99 -9.64 -6.61
CA MET A 143 12.67 -9.97 -5.23
C MET A 143 12.50 -8.68 -4.40
N PHE A 144 11.34 -8.51 -3.77
CA PHE A 144 11.10 -7.43 -2.81
C PHE A 144 11.41 -7.91 -1.40
N LEU A 145 12.31 -7.21 -0.71
CA LEU A 145 12.64 -7.48 0.69
C LEU A 145 11.69 -6.72 1.62
N PRO A 146 11.40 -7.26 2.83
CA PRO A 146 10.65 -6.54 3.83
C PRO A 146 11.26 -5.17 4.13
N LYS A 147 10.42 -4.14 4.26
CA LYS A 147 10.87 -2.78 4.58
C LYS A 147 11.40 -2.73 6.02
N PHE A 148 12.47 -1.97 6.24
CA PHE A 148 13.09 -1.77 7.57
C PHE A 148 13.70 -3.03 8.21
N HIS A 149 14.03 -4.03 7.40
CA HIS A 149 14.73 -5.26 7.80
C HIS A 149 16.05 -5.39 7.04
N CYS A 150 17.01 -4.51 7.32
CA CYS A 150 18.30 -4.48 6.62
C CYS A 150 19.13 -5.76 6.86
N GLU A 151 18.89 -6.47 7.95
CA GLU A 151 19.47 -7.77 8.27
C GLU A 151 19.11 -8.86 7.26
N LEU A 152 17.97 -8.72 6.57
CA LEU A 152 17.53 -9.66 5.54
C LEU A 152 18.11 -9.32 4.15
N ASN A 153 18.84 -8.21 4.01
CA ASN A 153 19.41 -7.76 2.74
C ASN A 153 20.86 -8.27 2.58
N PRO A 154 21.14 -9.23 1.67
CA PRO A 154 22.47 -9.84 1.55
C PRO A 154 23.59 -8.85 1.21
N ILE A 155 23.26 -7.71 0.60
CA ILE A 155 24.27 -6.69 0.24
C ILE A 155 24.89 -6.03 1.49
N GLU A 156 24.14 -5.90 2.58
CA GLU A 156 24.61 -5.29 3.82
C GLU A 156 25.70 -6.15 4.47
N MET A 157 25.55 -7.48 4.42
CA MET A 157 26.57 -8.42 4.87
C MET A 157 27.87 -8.27 4.05
N TYR A 158 27.76 -8.16 2.72
CA TYR A 158 28.91 -7.97 1.85
C TYR A 158 29.62 -6.64 2.13
N TRP A 159 28.85 -5.55 2.33
CA TRP A 159 29.39 -4.24 2.65
C TRP A 159 30.10 -4.22 4.01
N GLY A 160 29.54 -4.89 5.01
CA GLY A 160 30.17 -5.06 6.32
C GLY A 160 31.53 -5.76 6.22
N TYR A 161 31.58 -6.88 5.48
CA TYR A 161 32.81 -7.63 5.24
C TYR A 161 33.86 -6.81 4.49
N ALA A 162 33.47 -6.11 3.42
CA ALA A 162 34.36 -5.27 2.63
C ALA A 162 34.99 -4.15 3.48
N LYS A 163 34.18 -3.43 4.27
CA LYS A 163 34.66 -2.38 5.18
C LYS A 163 35.61 -2.93 6.24
N GLN A 164 35.31 -4.10 6.82
CA GLN A 164 36.19 -4.73 7.81
C GLN A 164 37.56 -5.06 7.21
N ARG A 165 37.60 -5.59 5.98
CA ARG A 165 38.86 -5.88 5.28
C ARG A 165 39.66 -4.64 4.95
N GLU A 166 39.02 -3.58 4.48
CA GLU A 166 39.72 -2.32 4.23
C GLU A 166 40.32 -1.73 5.50
N CYS A 167 39.58 -1.75 6.62
CA CYS A 167 40.10 -1.29 7.91
C CYS A 167 41.26 -2.16 8.40
N ALA A 168 41.16 -3.49 8.27
CA ALA A 168 42.24 -4.40 8.65
C ALA A 168 43.52 -4.18 7.82
N LEU A 169 43.38 -3.94 6.51
CA LEU A 169 44.51 -3.62 5.63
C LEU A 169 45.15 -2.26 5.97
N LYS A 170 44.37 -1.29 6.44
CA LYS A 170 44.89 0.02 6.89
C LYS A 170 45.56 0.01 8.27
N VAL A 171 45.38 -1.04 9.07
CA VAL A 171 46.03 -1.21 10.39
C VAL A 171 47.32 -2.03 10.29
N LEU A 172 47.52 -2.75 9.17
CA LEU A 172 48.70 -3.60 8.91
C LEU A 172 49.76 -2.94 8.00
N CYS A 173 49.55 -1.71 7.54
CA CYS A 173 50.53 -0.85 6.87
C CYS A 173 50.85 0.36 7.75
#